data_AF-A0A834WPQ2-F1
#
_entry.id   AF-A0A834WPQ2-F1
#
_cell.length_a   1.000
_cell.length_b   1.000
_cell.length_c   1.000
_cell.angle_alpha   90.00
_cell.angle_beta   90.00
_cell.angle_gamma   90.00
#
_symmetry.space_group_name_H-M   'P 1'
#
loop_
_entity.id
_entity.type
_entity.pdbx_description
1 polymer ?
#
loop_
_entity_poly.entity_id
_entity_poly.type
_entity_poly.pdbx_seq_one_letter_code
_entity_poly.pdbx_strand_id
1 'polypeptide(L)'
;MLKMEHRNAFWFLLFLFLTTLPFQGKALSNENVSPVVEKHQRKTLIETEYGSVSAVEIQDGFRPPYHLQFFTLDPNSLFLPVLLHADMVFYVHTGNGKLFWAEEDDGISSINIRPGDITRLKTGSVFYLQSNLDTARQKLRIFAMFPSTDHNNYDPSIGAYSRINELFRGFDKRIMQAALQAPEELVEAITNKTETPAIVHAVSKEQTKFWELEVWFLNSILGREIGNAISSNGKKLKSYNIFDNDPDFQNCYGWSLTVTHKQLKSLKPTNIGLLMVNLTAGSMMGPHWNPGATEIIMVLQGEGMVRVVCGSSYTDKSKCQNMRFKVKEGDIFLVPRFHPMAQMSFNNDSLVFMGFSTTVKKTYPQFLAGKKSVFQTIDKHIMATSLNVTKTTIEQLLDSQGLRFAEFVDNGINKFSSSLQ
;
A
#
# COMPACT_ATOMS: atom_id res chain seq x y z
N MET A 1 -61.46 -74.54 -0.96
CA MET A 1 -60.46 -75.62 -1.13
C MET A 1 -59.09 -75.03 -0.84
N LEU A 2 -58.41 -75.54 0.20
CA LEU A 2 -57.12 -75.07 0.69
C LEU A 2 -55.99 -75.21 -0.35
N LYS A 3 -55.01 -74.29 -0.35
CA LYS A 3 -53.64 -74.58 0.15
C LYS A 3 -52.77 -73.32 0.23
N MET A 4 -52.09 -73.21 1.37
CA MET A 4 -50.89 -72.39 1.61
C MET A 4 -49.72 -72.89 0.75
N GLU A 5 -48.84 -71.99 0.29
CA GLU A 5 -47.44 -71.97 0.74
C GLU A 5 -46.67 -70.72 0.27
N HIS A 6 -45.76 -70.30 1.14
CA HIS A 6 -44.86 -69.15 1.07
C HIS A 6 -43.72 -69.32 0.04
N ARG A 7 -43.21 -68.19 -0.49
CA ARG A 7 -41.94 -67.53 -0.09
C ARG A 7 -41.15 -66.94 -1.27
N ASN A 8 -40.45 -65.86 -0.94
CA ASN A 8 -39.35 -65.18 -1.64
C ASN A 8 -39.79 -64.35 -2.87
N ALA A 9 -39.27 -63.17 -3.16
CA ALA A 9 -38.44 -62.18 -2.49
C ALA A 9 -38.15 -61.18 -3.61
N PHE A 10 -38.63 -59.93 -3.57
CA PHE A 10 -37.94 -58.83 -4.24
C PHE A 10 -38.45 -57.51 -3.68
N TRP A 11 -37.66 -56.97 -2.76
CA TRP A 11 -37.80 -55.65 -2.18
C TRP A 11 -37.49 -54.58 -3.24
N PHE A 12 -38.41 -53.65 -3.45
CA PHE A 12 -38.07 -52.29 -3.88
C PHE A 12 -38.62 -51.33 -2.83
N LEU A 13 -37.87 -51.16 -1.74
CA LEU A 13 -38.07 -50.08 -0.78
C LEU A 13 -37.15 -48.93 -1.18
N LEU A 14 -37.80 -47.86 -1.61
CA LEU A 14 -37.23 -46.56 -1.94
C LEU A 14 -36.67 -45.92 -0.65
N PHE A 15 -35.39 -46.12 -0.35
CA PHE A 15 -34.71 -45.37 0.71
C PHE A 15 -34.18 -44.06 0.13
N LEU A 16 -34.91 -42.98 0.38
CA LEU A 16 -34.43 -41.61 0.33
C LEU A 16 -33.36 -41.44 1.43
N PHE A 17 -32.10 -41.71 1.10
CA PHE A 17 -30.98 -41.21 1.88
C PHE A 17 -30.78 -39.73 1.53
N LEU A 18 -31.39 -38.85 2.33
CA LEU A 18 -30.84 -37.51 2.55
C LEU A 18 -29.47 -37.70 3.22
N THR A 19 -28.43 -37.84 2.41
CA THR A 19 -27.08 -37.53 2.86
C THR A 19 -26.94 -36.02 2.74
N THR A 20 -27.14 -35.34 3.86
CA THR A 20 -26.52 -34.03 4.08
C THR A 20 -25.02 -34.26 3.98
N LEU A 21 -24.44 -34.09 2.78
CA LEU A 21 -23.02 -33.87 2.66
C LEU A 21 -22.71 -32.67 3.55
N PRO A 22 -21.92 -32.80 4.63
CA PRO A 22 -21.34 -31.62 5.21
C PRO A 22 -20.48 -31.06 4.07
N PHE A 23 -20.88 -29.90 3.56
CA PHE A 23 -19.94 -28.99 2.93
C PHE A 23 -18.93 -28.64 4.04
N GLN A 24 -17.98 -29.53 4.28
CA GLN A 24 -16.69 -29.17 4.80
C GLN A 24 -16.09 -28.29 3.72
N GLY A 25 -16.44 -27.00 3.78
CA GLY A 25 -15.54 -25.98 3.32
C GLY A 25 -14.19 -26.37 3.91
N LYS A 26 -13.24 -26.69 3.03
CA LYS A 26 -11.85 -26.72 3.44
C LYS A 26 -11.62 -25.36 4.09
N ALA A 27 -11.62 -25.34 5.42
CA ALA A 27 -10.91 -24.31 6.14
C ALA A 27 -9.54 -24.31 5.48
N LEU A 28 -9.21 -23.23 4.78
CA LEU A 28 -7.85 -23.00 4.33
C LEU A 28 -7.01 -23.14 5.59
N SER A 29 -6.35 -24.28 5.72
CA SER A 29 -5.24 -24.44 6.63
C SER A 29 -4.31 -23.28 6.33
N ASN A 30 -3.97 -22.49 7.36
CA ASN A 30 -2.96 -21.45 7.31
C ASN A 30 -1.75 -21.94 6.51
N GLU A 31 -1.70 -21.62 5.22
CA GLU A 31 -0.43 -21.53 4.52
C GLU A 31 0.35 -20.49 5.30
N ASN A 32 1.62 -20.79 5.60
CA ASN A 32 2.53 -19.84 6.22
C ASN A 32 2.56 -18.58 5.35
N VAL A 33 1.71 -17.59 5.68
CA VAL A 33 1.70 -16.30 5.00
C VAL A 33 3.07 -15.71 5.23
N SER A 34 3.86 -15.66 4.17
CA SER A 34 5.18 -15.06 4.21
C SER A 34 5.04 -13.63 4.76
N PRO A 35 5.86 -13.21 5.74
CA PRO A 35 5.83 -11.83 6.24
C PRO A 35 6.15 -10.79 5.16
N VAL A 36 6.75 -11.28 4.07
CA VAL A 36 7.22 -10.50 2.95
C VAL A 36 6.49 -10.94 1.70
N VAL A 37 5.96 -9.96 0.98
CA VAL A 37 5.55 -10.13 -0.41
C VAL A 37 6.67 -9.61 -1.29
N GLU A 38 7.31 -10.51 -2.03
CA GLU A 38 8.36 -10.15 -2.97
C GLU A 38 7.79 -9.40 -4.17
N LYS A 39 8.61 -8.55 -4.79
CA LYS A 39 8.19 -7.75 -5.96
C LYS A 39 7.52 -8.58 -7.07
N HIS A 40 8.03 -9.78 -7.33
CA HIS A 40 7.53 -10.67 -8.39
C HIS A 40 6.23 -11.41 -8.03
N GLN A 41 5.83 -11.41 -6.76
CA GLN A 41 4.59 -12.03 -6.28
C GLN A 41 3.38 -11.08 -6.40
N ARG A 42 3.60 -9.81 -6.75
CA ARG A 42 2.52 -8.84 -6.95
C ARG A 42 1.66 -9.25 -8.14
N LYS A 43 0.34 -9.12 -7.99
CA LYS A 43 -0.62 -9.41 -9.04
C LYS A 43 -0.62 -8.27 -10.06
N THR A 44 -0.30 -8.55 -11.31
CA THR A 44 -0.47 -7.57 -12.39
C THR A 44 -1.95 -7.32 -12.65
N LEU A 45 -2.38 -6.06 -12.57
CA LEU A 45 -3.74 -5.64 -12.90
C LEU A 45 -3.82 -5.10 -14.32
N ILE A 46 -2.79 -4.36 -14.74
CA ILE A 46 -2.68 -3.73 -16.06
C ILE A 46 -1.26 -3.94 -16.55
N GLU A 47 -1.10 -4.41 -17.78
CA GLU A 47 0.18 -4.50 -18.48
C GLU A 47 -0.01 -3.98 -19.90
N THR A 48 0.83 -3.05 -20.31
CA THR A 48 0.82 -2.46 -21.66
C THR A 48 2.26 -2.22 -22.10
N GLU A 49 2.46 -1.89 -23.38
CA GLU A 49 3.78 -1.48 -23.88
C GLU A 49 4.32 -0.18 -23.24
N TYR A 50 3.46 0.61 -22.60
CA TYR A 50 3.78 1.95 -22.06
C TYR A 50 3.87 2.00 -20.54
N GLY A 51 3.70 0.86 -19.86
CA GLY A 51 3.70 0.77 -18.41
C GLY A 51 2.78 -0.31 -17.87
N SER A 52 2.74 -0.40 -16.53
CA SER A 52 1.98 -1.41 -15.81
C SER A 52 1.45 -0.91 -14.48
N VAL A 53 0.41 -1.59 -13.99
CA VAL A 53 -0.11 -1.47 -12.63
C VAL A 53 -0.12 -2.86 -12.00
N SER A 54 0.54 -3.00 -10.86
CA SER A 54 0.54 -4.23 -10.06
C SER A 54 -0.03 -3.96 -8.68
N ALA A 55 -0.55 -4.98 -8.02
CA ALA A 55 -1.20 -4.88 -6.72
C ALA A 55 -0.75 -5.95 -5.74
N VAL A 56 -0.91 -5.65 -4.46
CA VAL A 56 -0.76 -6.62 -3.37
C VAL A 56 -1.85 -6.39 -2.34
N GLU A 57 -2.33 -7.49 -1.76
CA GLU A 57 -3.08 -7.50 -0.54
C GLU A 57 -2.16 -8.02 0.58
N ILE A 58 -1.99 -7.23 1.64
CA ILE A 58 -1.15 -7.60 2.78
C ILE A 58 -1.96 -7.45 4.07
N GLN A 59 -1.92 -8.47 4.93
CA GLN A 59 -2.76 -8.52 6.12
C GLN A 59 -1.92 -8.69 7.39
N ASP A 60 -2.43 -8.14 8.51
CA ASP A 60 -1.83 -8.28 9.84
C ASP A 60 -2.41 -9.44 10.66
N GLY A 61 -3.32 -10.21 10.06
CA GLY A 61 -4.00 -11.35 10.67
C GLY A 61 -5.21 -11.01 11.55
N PHE A 62 -5.46 -9.73 11.84
CA PHE A 62 -6.55 -9.28 12.69
C PHE A 62 -7.57 -8.40 11.94
N ARG A 63 -7.11 -7.70 10.91
CA ARG A 63 -7.90 -6.74 10.13
C ARG A 63 -8.10 -7.22 8.69
N PRO A 64 -9.06 -6.64 7.96
CA PRO A 64 -9.12 -6.81 6.52
C PRO A 64 -7.77 -6.48 5.86
N PRO A 65 -7.41 -7.17 4.77
CA PRO A 65 -6.16 -6.91 4.06
C PRO A 65 -6.04 -5.44 3.63
N TYR A 66 -4.82 -4.92 3.70
CA TYR A 66 -4.44 -3.65 3.14
C TYR A 66 -4.17 -3.81 1.65
N HIS A 67 -4.88 -3.02 0.83
CA HIS A 67 -4.69 -3.03 -0.62
C HIS A 67 -3.73 -1.94 -1.06
N LEU A 68 -2.68 -2.34 -1.79
CA LEU A 68 -1.68 -1.46 -2.37
C LEU A 68 -1.61 -1.66 -3.87
N GLN A 69 -1.39 -0.57 -4.61
CA GLN A 69 -1.08 -0.64 -6.04
C GLN A 69 0.17 0.16 -6.40
N PHE A 70 0.87 -0.32 -7.42
CA PHE A 70 2.13 0.22 -7.90
C PHE A 70 1.97 0.58 -9.37
N PHE A 71 1.91 1.86 -9.66
CA PHE A 71 1.84 2.40 -11.02
C PHE A 71 3.26 2.60 -11.52
N THR A 72 3.56 2.08 -12.70
CA THR A 72 4.80 2.33 -13.44
C THR A 72 4.44 2.81 -14.84
N LEU A 73 4.74 4.08 -15.14
CA LEU A 73 4.53 4.65 -16.46
C LEU A 73 5.88 4.94 -17.11
N ASP A 74 6.04 4.50 -18.35
CA ASP A 74 7.20 4.84 -19.16
C ASP A 74 7.16 6.34 -19.52
N PRO A 75 8.29 6.96 -19.94
CA PRO A 75 8.26 8.32 -20.45
C PRO A 75 7.32 8.43 -21.65
N ASN A 76 6.65 9.58 -21.81
CA ASN A 76 5.63 9.82 -22.84
C ASN A 76 4.41 8.89 -22.76
N SER A 77 3.97 8.55 -21.55
CA SER A 77 2.82 7.69 -21.33
C SER A 77 1.70 8.43 -20.61
N LEU A 78 0.47 8.01 -20.88
CA LEU A 78 -0.76 8.50 -20.27
C LEU A 78 -1.52 7.30 -19.68
N PHE A 79 -1.70 7.28 -18.36
CA PHE A 79 -2.68 6.42 -17.72
C PHE A 79 -4.04 7.08 -17.85
N LEU A 80 -4.95 6.43 -18.57
CA LEU A 80 -6.24 7.00 -18.95
C LEU A 80 -7.17 7.24 -17.75
N PRO A 81 -8.20 8.10 -17.91
CA PRO A 81 -9.10 8.49 -16.82
C PRO A 81 -9.81 7.30 -16.17
N VAL A 82 -9.79 7.30 -14.84
CA VAL A 82 -10.50 6.33 -14.01
C VAL A 82 -11.29 7.03 -12.91
N LEU A 83 -12.44 6.45 -12.55
CA LEU A 83 -13.25 6.86 -11.40
C LEU A 83 -12.80 6.08 -10.17
N LEU A 84 -12.39 6.76 -9.11
CA LEU A 84 -12.00 6.14 -7.84
C LEU A 84 -13.21 5.64 -7.05
N HIS A 85 -13.12 4.39 -6.57
CA HIS A 85 -14.12 3.77 -5.69
C HIS A 85 -13.73 3.80 -4.22
N ALA A 86 -12.48 4.17 -3.92
CA ALA A 86 -11.96 4.31 -2.58
C ALA A 86 -11.03 5.53 -2.50
N ASP A 87 -10.77 5.99 -1.27
CA ASP A 87 -9.70 6.98 -1.06
C ASP A 87 -8.36 6.40 -1.54
N MET A 88 -7.52 7.25 -2.12
CA MET A 88 -6.19 6.87 -2.57
C MET A 88 -5.17 7.78 -1.89
N VAL A 89 -4.30 7.21 -1.06
CA VAL A 89 -3.12 7.92 -0.54
C VAL A 89 -1.92 7.42 -1.32
N PHE A 90 -1.16 8.31 -1.96
CA PHE A 90 -0.03 7.87 -2.76
C PHE A 90 1.23 8.68 -2.51
N TYR A 91 2.35 8.00 -2.78
CA TYR A 91 3.71 8.52 -2.73
C TYR A 91 4.37 8.35 -4.10
N VAL A 92 5.07 9.38 -4.58
CA VAL A 92 5.83 9.34 -5.83
C VAL A 92 7.26 8.87 -5.55
N HIS A 93 7.61 7.69 -6.06
CA HIS A 93 8.90 7.05 -5.82
C HIS A 93 10.00 7.52 -6.78
N THR A 94 9.77 7.45 -8.09
CA THR A 94 10.74 7.88 -9.11
C THR A 94 10.04 8.60 -10.25
N GLY A 95 10.84 9.31 -11.05
CA GLY A 95 10.34 10.04 -12.20
C GLY A 95 9.48 11.23 -11.80
N ASN A 96 8.89 11.88 -12.78
CA ASN A 96 8.00 13.01 -12.57
C ASN A 96 6.93 13.02 -13.66
N GLY A 97 5.88 13.80 -13.44
CA GLY A 97 4.75 13.85 -14.33
C GLY A 97 3.72 14.86 -13.86
N LYS A 98 2.51 14.72 -14.39
CA LYS A 98 1.37 15.57 -14.06
C LYS A 98 0.19 14.70 -13.66
N LEU A 99 -0.35 14.97 -12.48
CA LEU A 99 -1.61 14.41 -12.01
C LEU A 99 -2.71 15.38 -12.40
N PHE A 100 -3.77 14.83 -12.98
CA PHE A 100 -5.02 15.53 -13.23
C PHE A 100 -6.12 14.86 -12.44
N TRP A 101 -6.99 15.65 -11.83
CA TRP A 101 -8.14 15.13 -11.09
C TRP A 101 -9.34 16.07 -11.13
N ALA A 102 -10.52 15.52 -10.94
CA ALA A 102 -11.76 16.25 -10.70
C ALA A 102 -12.46 15.67 -9.46
N GLU A 103 -12.96 16.55 -8.60
CA GLU A 103 -13.85 16.22 -7.48
C GLU A 103 -15.25 16.79 -7.76
N GLU A 104 -16.27 16.31 -7.03
CA GLU A 104 -17.64 16.81 -7.13
C GLU A 104 -17.68 18.35 -6.99
N ASP A 105 -18.35 19.01 -7.93
CA ASP A 105 -18.46 20.47 -8.10
C ASP A 105 -17.20 21.24 -8.53
N ASP A 106 -16.06 20.59 -8.73
CA ASP A 106 -14.79 21.20 -9.15
C ASP A 106 -14.43 20.84 -10.61
N GLY A 107 -13.86 21.79 -11.36
CA GLY A 107 -13.34 21.52 -12.71
C GLY A 107 -12.06 20.68 -12.65
N ILE A 108 -11.59 20.16 -13.79
CA ILE A 108 -10.32 19.43 -13.82
C ILE A 108 -9.20 20.33 -13.35
N SER A 109 -8.57 19.91 -12.27
CA SER A 109 -7.39 20.52 -11.70
C SER A 109 -6.17 19.67 -12.03
N SER A 110 -4.99 20.29 -11.98
CA SER A 110 -3.76 19.57 -12.24
C SER A 110 -2.60 20.06 -11.38
N ILE A 111 -1.71 19.13 -11.02
CA ILE A 111 -0.47 19.43 -10.30
C ILE A 111 0.67 18.65 -10.93
N ASN A 112 1.85 19.26 -10.93
CA ASN A 112 3.07 18.53 -11.22
C ASN A 112 3.43 17.68 -10.01
N ILE A 113 3.85 16.45 -10.28
CA ILE A 113 4.27 15.48 -9.28
C ILE A 113 5.73 15.09 -9.54
N ARG A 114 6.50 14.95 -8.47
CA ARG A 114 7.94 14.63 -8.49
C ARG A 114 8.31 13.69 -7.35
N PRO A 115 9.52 13.08 -7.35
CA PRO A 115 9.91 12.14 -6.31
C PRO A 115 9.77 12.77 -4.92
N GLY A 116 9.21 12.00 -3.99
CA GLY A 116 8.96 12.44 -2.62
C GLY A 116 7.59 13.07 -2.36
N ASP A 117 6.82 13.39 -3.41
CA ASP A 117 5.48 13.95 -3.23
C ASP A 117 4.52 12.93 -2.64
N ILE A 118 3.74 13.39 -1.67
CA ILE A 118 2.64 12.66 -1.02
C ILE A 118 1.37 13.47 -1.20
N THR A 119 0.30 12.80 -1.60
CA THR A 119 -1.03 13.40 -1.70
C THR A 119 -2.13 12.36 -1.46
N ARG A 120 -3.37 12.86 -1.41
CA ARG A 120 -4.57 12.02 -1.30
C ARG A 120 -5.61 12.45 -2.33
N LEU A 121 -6.16 11.49 -3.04
CA LEU A 121 -7.40 11.65 -3.81
C LEU A 121 -8.57 11.04 -3.04
N LYS A 122 -9.74 11.66 -3.14
CA LYS A 122 -10.96 11.18 -2.47
C LYS A 122 -11.65 10.13 -3.33
N THR A 123 -12.38 9.22 -2.69
CA THR A 123 -13.38 8.41 -3.41
C THR A 123 -14.33 9.29 -4.23
N GLY A 124 -14.78 8.77 -5.37
CA GLY A 124 -15.59 9.50 -6.35
C GLY A 124 -14.80 10.46 -7.24
N SER A 125 -13.50 10.69 -6.98
CA SER A 125 -12.69 11.53 -7.87
C SER A 125 -12.40 10.82 -9.19
N VAL A 126 -12.44 11.57 -10.30
CA VAL A 126 -11.87 11.10 -11.57
C VAL A 126 -10.43 11.57 -11.65
N PHE A 127 -9.49 10.69 -11.99
CA PHE A 127 -8.09 11.08 -12.18
C PHE A 127 -7.41 10.38 -13.35
N TYR A 128 -6.35 10.99 -13.85
CA TYR A 128 -5.44 10.40 -14.82
C TYR A 128 -4.01 10.92 -14.59
N LEU A 129 -3.03 10.19 -15.11
CA LEU A 129 -1.60 10.49 -14.92
C LEU A 129 -0.91 10.61 -16.26
N GLN A 130 -0.14 11.69 -16.42
CA GLN A 130 0.75 11.87 -17.55
C GLN A 130 2.19 11.79 -17.05
N SER A 131 2.99 10.88 -17.59
CA SER A 131 4.43 10.86 -17.31
C SER A 131 5.15 11.97 -18.07
N ASN A 132 6.39 12.27 -17.69
CA ASN A 132 7.16 13.30 -18.40
C ASN A 132 7.31 12.96 -19.90
N LEU A 133 7.23 13.99 -20.73
CA LEU A 133 7.39 13.92 -22.18
C LEU A 133 8.85 13.73 -22.64
N ASP A 134 9.80 13.85 -21.74
CA ASP A 134 11.23 13.69 -22.02
C ASP A 134 11.65 12.21 -21.91
N THR A 135 12.02 11.62 -23.05
CA THR A 135 12.42 10.20 -23.17
C THR A 135 13.70 9.86 -22.40
N ALA A 136 14.54 10.85 -22.07
CA ALA A 136 15.77 10.63 -21.31
C ALA A 136 15.53 10.46 -19.80
N ARG A 137 14.31 10.64 -19.31
CA ARG A 137 13.99 10.65 -17.88
C ARG A 137 13.56 9.29 -17.35
N GLN A 138 13.63 9.14 -16.02
CA GLN A 138 13.21 7.95 -15.30
C GLN A 138 11.69 7.72 -15.42
N LYS A 139 11.30 6.44 -15.45
CA LYS A 139 9.89 6.01 -15.35
C LYS A 139 9.20 6.63 -14.13
N LEU A 140 7.98 7.11 -14.32
CA LEU A 140 7.14 7.60 -13.22
C LEU A 140 6.63 6.40 -12.42
N ARG A 141 7.02 6.31 -11.15
CA ARG A 141 6.59 5.26 -10.24
C ARG A 141 5.82 5.85 -9.07
N ILE A 142 4.60 5.38 -8.86
CA ILE A 142 3.72 5.82 -7.78
C ILE A 142 3.29 4.61 -6.95
N PHE A 143 3.43 4.70 -5.64
CA PHE A 143 2.98 3.69 -4.69
C PHE A 143 1.73 4.21 -4.01
N ALA A 144 0.63 3.48 -4.14
CA ALA A 144 -0.69 3.92 -3.68
C ALA A 144 -1.28 2.90 -2.70
N MET A 145 -1.88 3.42 -1.63
CA MET A 145 -2.68 2.66 -0.69
C MET A 145 -4.15 3.05 -0.82
N PHE A 146 -5.02 2.05 -0.80
CA PHE A 146 -6.46 2.20 -0.81
C PHE A 146 -7.01 1.76 0.55
N PRO A 147 -7.03 2.65 1.55
CA PRO A 147 -7.44 2.30 2.90
C PRO A 147 -8.94 2.04 2.98
N SER A 148 -9.30 0.97 3.67
CA SER A 148 -10.66 0.76 4.16
C SER A 148 -10.89 1.62 5.41
N THR A 149 -11.87 2.50 5.34
CA THR A 149 -12.27 3.42 6.42
C THR A 149 -13.70 3.15 6.86
N ASP A 150 -14.08 3.55 8.07
CA ASP A 150 -15.42 3.34 8.62
C ASP A 150 -16.58 3.83 7.72
N HIS A 151 -16.30 4.75 6.80
CA HIS A 151 -17.29 5.36 5.89
C HIS A 151 -17.05 5.04 4.41
N ASN A 152 -15.93 4.45 4.06
CA ASN A 152 -15.52 4.23 2.68
C ASN A 152 -14.52 3.07 2.66
N ASN A 153 -15.04 1.89 2.37
CA ASN A 153 -14.26 0.66 2.35
C ASN A 153 -13.88 0.31 0.92
N TYR A 154 -12.62 -0.07 0.73
CA TYR A 154 -12.23 -0.73 -0.51
C TYR A 154 -13.03 -2.04 -0.63
N ASP A 155 -13.78 -2.17 -1.73
CA ASP A 155 -14.49 -3.39 -2.08
C ASP A 155 -13.67 -4.14 -3.16
N PRO A 156 -13.04 -5.28 -2.82
CA PRO A 156 -12.27 -6.06 -3.78
C PRO A 156 -13.10 -6.57 -4.97
N SER A 157 -14.41 -6.70 -4.83
CA SER A 157 -15.31 -7.17 -5.90
C SER A 157 -15.55 -6.10 -6.98
N ILE A 158 -15.45 -4.83 -6.61
CA ILE A 158 -15.59 -3.68 -7.53
C ILE A 158 -14.21 -3.23 -8.03
N GLY A 159 -13.19 -3.33 -7.17
CA GLY A 159 -11.85 -2.81 -7.44
C GLY A 159 -11.66 -1.38 -6.96
N ALA A 160 -10.43 -0.86 -7.11
CA ALA A 160 -10.08 0.44 -6.53
C ALA A 160 -10.57 1.63 -7.39
N TYR A 161 -10.78 1.36 -8.67
CA TYR A 161 -11.26 2.31 -9.65
C TYR A 161 -11.80 1.58 -10.88
N SER A 162 -12.66 2.24 -11.66
CA SER A 162 -13.14 1.75 -12.96
C SER A 162 -12.72 2.70 -14.07
N ARG A 163 -12.43 2.16 -15.26
CA ARG A 163 -12.13 3.02 -16.41
C ARG A 163 -13.39 3.72 -16.89
N ILE A 164 -13.25 4.99 -17.23
CA ILE A 164 -14.36 5.82 -17.68
C ILE A 164 -14.98 5.27 -18.98
N ASN A 165 -14.17 4.71 -19.87
CA ASN A 165 -14.65 4.08 -21.10
C ASN A 165 -15.50 2.81 -20.86
N GLU A 166 -15.19 2.00 -19.83
CA GLU A 166 -15.96 0.83 -19.44
C GLU A 166 -17.30 1.22 -18.83
N LEU A 167 -17.30 2.22 -17.95
CA LEU A 167 -18.53 2.76 -17.35
C LEU A 167 -19.49 3.26 -18.43
N PHE A 168 -18.97 3.98 -19.44
CA PHE A 168 -19.78 4.43 -20.58
C PHE A 168 -20.40 3.27 -21.36
N ARG A 169 -19.60 2.23 -21.65
CA ARG A 169 -20.02 1.07 -22.45
C ARG A 169 -20.97 0.13 -21.73
N GLY A 170 -21.05 0.22 -20.40
CA GLY A 170 -21.98 -0.58 -19.60
C GLY A 170 -23.45 -0.21 -19.78
N PHE A 171 -23.76 0.97 -20.32
CA PHE A 171 -25.13 1.43 -20.56
C PHE A 171 -25.60 1.19 -22.00
N ASP A 172 -26.90 1.00 -22.17
CA ASP A 172 -27.52 0.94 -23.50
C ASP A 172 -27.32 2.25 -24.26
N LYS A 173 -27.04 2.15 -25.57
CA LYS A 173 -26.84 3.31 -26.46
C LYS A 173 -27.95 4.34 -26.34
N ARG A 174 -29.22 3.90 -26.28
CA ARG A 174 -30.40 4.77 -26.15
C ARG A 174 -30.42 5.52 -24.81
N ILE A 175 -29.98 4.89 -23.72
CA ILE A 175 -29.86 5.54 -22.41
C ILE A 175 -28.81 6.64 -22.51
N MET A 176 -27.65 6.35 -23.11
CA MET A 176 -26.57 7.35 -23.26
C MET A 176 -26.95 8.51 -24.18
N GLN A 177 -27.63 8.23 -25.30
CA GLN A 177 -28.18 9.26 -26.18
C GLN A 177 -29.15 10.18 -25.43
N ALA A 178 -30.09 9.61 -24.68
CA ALA A 178 -31.07 10.38 -23.92
C ALA A 178 -30.43 11.18 -22.78
N ALA A 179 -29.52 10.58 -22.02
CA ALA A 179 -28.87 11.21 -20.88
C ALA A 179 -27.92 12.34 -21.28
N LEU A 180 -27.11 12.13 -22.33
CA LEU A 180 -26.12 13.11 -22.80
C LEU A 180 -26.68 14.08 -23.86
N GLN A 181 -27.91 13.86 -24.33
CA GLN A 181 -28.50 14.56 -25.48
C GLN A 181 -27.57 14.53 -26.71
N ALA A 182 -26.86 13.41 -26.87
CA ALA A 182 -25.80 13.25 -27.88
C ALA A 182 -26.35 12.65 -29.18
N PRO A 183 -25.83 13.04 -30.36
CA PRO A 183 -26.16 12.40 -31.62
C PRO A 183 -25.87 10.91 -31.58
N GLU A 184 -26.73 10.12 -32.24
CA GLU A 184 -26.58 8.67 -32.30
C GLU A 184 -25.21 8.25 -32.80
N GLU A 185 -24.75 8.85 -33.90
CA GLU A 185 -23.44 8.60 -34.51
C GLU A 185 -22.28 8.77 -33.51
N LEU A 186 -22.37 9.76 -32.61
CA LEU A 186 -21.33 10.02 -31.60
C LEU A 186 -21.31 8.92 -30.53
N VAL A 187 -22.48 8.51 -30.04
CA VAL A 187 -22.60 7.41 -29.07
C VAL A 187 -22.12 6.11 -29.70
N GLU A 188 -22.50 5.84 -30.95
CA GLU A 188 -22.04 4.67 -31.70
C GLU A 188 -20.52 4.64 -31.87
N ALA A 189 -19.91 5.78 -32.18
CA ALA A 189 -18.46 5.88 -32.35
C ALA A 189 -17.69 5.54 -31.07
N ILE A 190 -18.22 5.87 -29.89
CA ILE A 190 -17.60 5.58 -28.60
C ILE A 190 -17.84 4.11 -28.19
N THR A 191 -19.07 3.61 -28.37
CA THR A 191 -19.46 2.25 -27.97
C THR A 191 -18.89 1.17 -28.88
N ASN A 192 -18.82 1.39 -30.20
CA ASN A 192 -18.38 0.38 -31.17
C ASN A 192 -16.85 0.27 -31.29
N LYS A 193 -16.07 1.22 -30.75
CA LYS A 193 -14.61 1.21 -30.86
C LYS A 193 -14.00 0.06 -30.05
N THR A 194 -12.88 -0.50 -30.49
CA THR A 194 -12.13 -1.48 -29.70
C THR A 194 -11.70 -0.91 -28.35
N GLU A 195 -11.50 -1.81 -27.38
CA GLU A 195 -11.08 -1.44 -26.04
C GLU A 195 -9.70 -0.77 -26.08
N THR A 196 -9.61 0.43 -25.52
CA THR A 196 -8.33 1.16 -25.45
C THR A 196 -7.55 0.68 -24.23
N PRO A 197 -6.25 0.38 -24.36
CA PRO A 197 -5.41 0.01 -23.22
C PRO A 197 -5.46 1.09 -22.14
N ALA A 198 -5.37 0.70 -20.87
CA ALA A 198 -5.44 1.64 -19.76
C ALA A 198 -4.25 2.62 -19.70
N ILE A 199 -3.12 2.25 -20.30
CA ILE A 199 -1.94 3.12 -20.46
C ILE A 199 -1.60 3.18 -21.95
N VAL A 200 -1.46 4.40 -22.47
CA VAL A 200 -1.20 4.68 -23.89
C VAL A 200 -0.04 5.65 -24.05
N HIS A 201 0.49 5.77 -25.27
CA HIS A 201 1.43 6.83 -25.60
C HIS A 201 0.74 8.20 -25.53
N ALA A 202 1.38 9.21 -24.91
CA ALA A 202 0.79 10.52 -24.70
C ALA A 202 0.60 11.33 -26.01
N VAL A 203 1.26 10.94 -27.11
CA VAL A 203 1.24 11.66 -28.39
C VAL A 203 1.08 10.69 -29.56
N SER A 204 -0.16 10.43 -29.98
CA SER A 204 -0.45 9.79 -31.27
C SER A 204 -1.60 10.53 -31.95
N LYS A 205 -1.46 10.84 -33.26
CA LYS A 205 -2.43 11.65 -34.03
C LYS A 205 -3.84 11.04 -34.11
N GLU A 206 -3.95 9.72 -33.98
CA GLU A 206 -5.24 9.01 -33.95
C GLU A 206 -5.82 8.93 -32.53
N GLN A 207 -4.96 8.94 -31.50
CA GLN A 207 -5.37 8.97 -30.10
C GLN A 207 -5.81 10.38 -29.65
N THR A 208 -5.30 11.45 -30.26
CA THR A 208 -5.76 12.83 -29.98
C THR A 208 -7.26 13.01 -30.20
N LYS A 209 -7.84 12.41 -31.25
CA LYS A 209 -9.31 12.45 -31.47
C LYS A 209 -10.08 11.68 -30.39
N PHE A 210 -9.54 10.55 -29.93
CA PHE A 210 -10.15 9.77 -28.85
C PHE A 210 -10.04 10.50 -27.50
N TRP A 211 -8.89 11.11 -27.25
CA TRP A 211 -8.66 11.95 -26.08
C TRP A 211 -9.58 13.18 -26.08
N GLU A 212 -9.78 13.83 -27.21
CA GLU A 212 -10.77 14.91 -27.37
C GLU A 212 -12.19 14.43 -27.06
N LEU A 213 -12.54 13.18 -27.45
CA LEU A 213 -13.84 12.57 -27.14
C LEU A 213 -13.99 12.20 -25.66
N GLU A 214 -12.95 11.66 -25.03
CA GLU A 214 -12.94 11.39 -23.58
C GLU A 214 -13.00 12.69 -22.78
N VAL A 215 -12.27 13.73 -23.21
CA VAL A 215 -12.34 15.07 -22.62
C VAL A 215 -13.73 15.65 -22.80
N TRP A 216 -14.32 15.57 -23.99
CA TRP A 216 -15.70 15.99 -24.20
C TRP A 216 -16.67 15.22 -23.29
N PHE A 217 -16.52 13.91 -23.18
CA PHE A 217 -17.36 13.08 -22.32
C PHE A 217 -17.22 13.45 -20.85
N LEU A 218 -15.99 13.67 -20.37
CA LEU A 218 -15.73 14.16 -19.03
C LEU A 218 -16.33 15.55 -18.83
N ASN A 219 -16.34 16.42 -19.85
CA ASN A 219 -17.04 17.72 -19.76
C ASN A 219 -18.53 17.54 -19.54
N SER A 220 -19.14 16.63 -20.29
CA SER A 220 -20.58 16.36 -20.23
C SER A 220 -21.00 15.74 -18.90
N ILE A 221 -20.18 14.86 -18.32
CA ILE A 221 -20.45 14.25 -17.01
C ILE A 221 -20.19 15.23 -15.87
N LEU A 222 -19.07 15.96 -15.92
CA LEU A 222 -18.67 16.88 -14.86
C LEU A 222 -19.32 18.26 -14.99
N GLY A 223 -20.14 18.47 -16.03
CA GLY A 223 -20.85 19.72 -16.30
C GLY A 223 -19.96 20.93 -16.60
N ARG A 224 -18.71 20.74 -17.07
CA ARG A 224 -17.72 21.83 -17.27
C ARG A 224 -16.76 21.60 -18.43
N GLU A 225 -16.45 22.65 -19.20
CA GLU A 225 -15.47 22.59 -20.30
C GLU A 225 -14.01 22.49 -19.80
N ILE A 226 -13.41 21.29 -19.86
CA ILE A 226 -11.99 20.99 -19.64
C ILE A 226 -11.08 21.77 -20.60
N GLY A 227 -11.57 22.06 -21.82
CA GLY A 227 -10.78 22.65 -22.90
C GLY A 227 -10.27 24.08 -22.66
N ASN A 228 -10.94 24.84 -21.79
CA ASN A 228 -10.54 26.20 -21.41
C ASN A 228 -10.37 26.38 -19.90
N ALA A 229 -10.42 25.30 -19.11
CA ALA A 229 -10.47 25.35 -17.65
C ALA A 229 -9.42 24.44 -16.97
N ILE A 230 -8.14 24.55 -17.35
CA ILE A 230 -7.09 24.42 -16.33
C ILE A 230 -7.18 25.70 -15.48
N SER A 231 -8.22 25.78 -14.66
CA SER A 231 -8.44 26.90 -13.75
C SER A 231 -7.38 26.83 -12.66
N SER A 232 -6.57 27.88 -12.54
CA SER A 232 -5.68 28.09 -11.40
C SER A 232 -6.43 28.31 -10.07
N ASN A 233 -7.76 28.41 -10.11
CA ASN A 233 -8.62 28.81 -8.99
C ASN A 233 -9.45 27.65 -8.40
N GLY A 234 -9.31 26.41 -8.87
CA GLY A 234 -9.85 25.23 -8.19
C GLY A 234 -9.18 25.03 -6.81
N LYS A 235 -9.84 24.34 -5.88
CA LYS A 235 -9.22 24.00 -4.58
C LYS A 235 -7.89 23.28 -4.83
N LYS A 236 -6.79 23.97 -4.52
CA LYS A 236 -5.44 23.42 -4.72
C LYS A 236 -5.28 22.14 -3.90
N LEU A 237 -5.13 21.01 -4.60
CA LEU A 237 -4.75 19.75 -3.97
C LEU A 237 -3.43 19.98 -3.23
N LYS A 238 -3.47 19.72 -1.92
CA LYS A 238 -2.29 19.89 -1.08
C LYS A 238 -1.45 18.64 -1.22
N SER A 239 -0.20 18.83 -1.61
CA SER A 239 0.84 17.81 -1.53
C SER A 239 1.86 18.17 -0.45
N TYR A 240 2.60 17.16 0.00
CA TYR A 240 3.75 17.32 0.88
C TYR A 240 4.92 16.56 0.28
N ASN A 241 6.07 17.21 0.10
CA ASN A 241 7.27 16.55 -0.39
C ASN A 241 8.22 16.23 0.77
N ILE A 242 8.59 14.97 0.92
CA ILE A 242 9.48 14.53 2.01
C ILE A 242 10.91 15.07 1.88
N PHE A 243 11.38 15.39 0.68
CA PHE A 243 12.75 15.84 0.41
C PHE A 243 12.90 17.37 0.49
N ASP A 244 11.80 18.10 0.64
CA ASP A 244 11.82 19.55 0.88
C ASP A 244 11.91 19.92 2.38
N ASN A 245 11.92 18.92 3.27
CA ASN A 245 11.81 19.11 4.71
C ASN A 245 12.92 18.36 5.45
N ASP A 246 13.30 18.89 6.61
CA ASP A 246 14.29 18.24 7.47
C ASP A 246 13.74 16.93 8.07
N PRO A 247 14.58 15.89 8.23
CA PRO A 247 14.21 14.67 8.94
C PRO A 247 13.73 14.94 10.38
N ASP A 248 12.82 14.10 10.89
CA ASP A 248 12.41 14.12 12.30
C ASP A 248 13.58 13.71 13.22
N PHE A 249 14.44 12.82 12.73
CA PHE A 249 15.68 12.41 13.39
C PHE A 249 16.77 12.09 12.35
N GLN A 250 18.01 12.45 12.67
CA GLN A 250 19.17 12.15 11.82
C GLN A 250 20.43 11.99 12.67
N ASN A 251 21.26 11.01 12.32
CA ASN A 251 22.63 10.87 12.80
C ASN A 251 23.52 10.25 11.70
N CYS A 252 24.74 9.83 12.05
CA CYS A 252 25.69 9.24 11.09
C CYS A 252 25.27 7.87 10.53
N TYR A 253 24.30 7.20 11.14
CA TYR A 253 23.84 5.84 10.79
C TYR A 253 22.53 5.84 10.00
N GLY A 254 21.87 6.98 9.88
CA GLY A 254 20.60 7.08 9.17
C GLY A 254 19.75 8.28 9.55
N TRP A 255 18.57 8.35 8.94
CA TRP A 255 17.55 9.35 9.21
C TRP A 255 16.14 8.79 9.04
N SER A 256 15.18 9.42 9.72
CA SER A 256 13.75 9.12 9.61
C SER A 256 12.91 10.38 9.46
N LEU A 257 11.79 10.26 8.76
CA LEU A 257 10.79 11.32 8.63
C LEU A 257 9.40 10.71 8.65
N THR A 258 8.47 11.35 9.35
CA THR A 258 7.06 10.95 9.40
C THR A 258 6.14 12.04 8.84
N VAL A 259 5.12 11.62 8.09
CA VAL A 259 4.09 12.51 7.55
C VAL A 259 2.76 12.19 8.20
N THR A 260 2.22 13.18 8.90
CA THR A 260 1.01 13.08 9.72
C THR A 260 -0.02 14.11 9.28
N HIS A 261 -1.21 14.14 9.92
CA HIS A 261 -2.21 15.17 9.65
C HIS A 261 -1.73 16.60 9.93
N LYS A 262 -0.65 16.76 10.71
CA LYS A 262 -0.05 18.07 10.98
C LYS A 262 0.59 18.67 9.72
N GLN A 263 1.34 17.84 8.98
CA GLN A 263 1.96 18.22 7.72
C GLN A 263 0.93 18.25 6.59
N LEU A 264 0.09 17.20 6.50
CA LEU A 264 -0.87 17.05 5.42
C LEU A 264 -2.27 16.72 5.97
N LYS A 265 -3.08 17.77 6.19
CA LYS A 265 -4.43 17.65 6.77
C LYS A 265 -5.38 16.74 5.98
N SER A 266 -5.17 16.61 4.66
CA SER A 266 -6.00 15.75 3.80
C SER A 266 -5.90 14.27 4.17
N LEU A 267 -4.84 13.83 4.86
CA LEU A 267 -4.70 12.45 5.33
C LEU A 267 -5.68 12.08 6.44
N LYS A 268 -6.18 13.06 7.22
CA LYS A 268 -6.98 12.83 8.43
C LYS A 268 -8.14 11.85 8.25
N PRO A 269 -8.96 11.93 7.19
CA PRO A 269 -10.09 11.02 7.01
C PRO A 269 -9.69 9.56 6.73
N THR A 270 -8.53 9.33 6.13
CA THR A 270 -8.03 7.97 5.85
C THR A 270 -7.38 7.31 7.05
N ASN A 271 -6.98 8.10 8.04
CA ASN A 271 -6.12 7.68 9.14
C ASN A 271 -4.83 6.96 8.68
N ILE A 272 -4.34 7.25 7.47
CA ILE A 272 -3.06 6.77 6.94
C ILE A 272 -2.02 7.89 6.95
N GLY A 273 -0.94 7.69 7.70
CA GLY A 273 0.28 8.49 7.65
C GLY A 273 1.36 7.80 6.82
N LEU A 274 2.53 8.42 6.72
CA LEU A 274 3.69 7.83 6.07
C LEU A 274 4.94 7.92 6.95
N LEU A 275 5.86 7.01 6.73
CA LEU A 275 7.20 6.94 7.32
C LEU A 275 8.21 6.79 6.18
N MET A 276 9.34 7.46 6.27
CA MET A 276 10.51 7.26 5.43
C MET A 276 11.71 7.04 6.33
N VAL A 277 12.54 6.04 6.00
CA VAL A 277 13.77 5.72 6.71
C VAL A 277 14.89 5.46 5.72
N ASN A 278 16.06 5.98 6.06
CA ASN A 278 17.30 5.66 5.39
C ASN A 278 18.30 5.16 6.43
N LEU A 279 18.80 3.95 6.23
CA LEU A 279 19.93 3.37 6.97
C LEU A 279 21.15 3.40 6.07
N THR A 280 22.23 4.03 6.53
CA THR A 280 23.52 3.94 5.83
C THR A 280 24.03 2.50 5.83
N ALA A 281 24.97 2.16 4.95
CA ALA A 281 25.57 0.82 4.93
C ALA A 281 26.10 0.42 6.32
N GLY A 282 25.89 -0.84 6.71
CA GLY A 282 26.36 -1.36 7.99
C GLY A 282 25.60 -0.82 9.22
N SER A 283 24.40 -0.29 9.05
CA SER A 283 23.63 0.37 10.11
C SER A 283 22.33 -0.36 10.44
N MET A 284 21.75 -0.04 11.59
CA MET A 284 20.46 -0.59 12.02
C MET A 284 19.56 0.49 12.62
N MET A 285 18.27 0.37 12.37
CA MET A 285 17.27 0.93 13.26
C MET A 285 17.17 0.02 14.49
N GLY A 286 17.50 0.57 15.65
CA GLY A 286 17.61 -0.18 16.90
C GLY A 286 16.30 -0.89 17.29
N PRO A 287 16.36 -1.92 18.15
CA PRO A 287 15.17 -2.66 18.55
C PRO A 287 14.10 -1.74 19.16
N HIS A 288 12.90 -1.72 18.56
CA HIS A 288 11.80 -0.85 18.97
C HIS A 288 10.44 -1.43 18.62
N TRP A 289 9.35 -0.91 19.19
CA TRP A 289 7.99 -1.17 18.70
C TRP A 289 7.21 0.12 18.50
N ASN A 290 6.25 0.09 17.59
CA ASN A 290 5.28 1.16 17.43
C ASN A 290 3.99 0.82 18.21
N PRO A 291 3.63 1.56 19.27
CA PRO A 291 2.41 1.28 20.02
C PRO A 291 1.14 1.75 19.30
N GLY A 292 1.26 2.73 18.39
CA GLY A 292 0.15 3.46 17.82
C GLY A 292 -0.22 3.08 16.39
N ALA A 293 0.62 2.31 15.70
CA ALA A 293 0.43 2.02 14.28
C ALA A 293 0.93 0.63 13.88
N THR A 294 0.25 0.05 12.91
CA THR A 294 0.80 -0.96 12.02
C THR A 294 1.54 -0.23 10.90
N GLU A 295 2.71 -0.74 10.51
CA GLU A 295 3.54 -0.17 9.45
C GLU A 295 3.60 -1.13 8.26
N ILE A 296 3.20 -0.66 7.09
CA ILE A 296 3.24 -1.40 5.83
C ILE A 296 4.38 -0.81 5.00
N ILE A 297 5.49 -1.52 4.93
CA ILE A 297 6.79 -1.01 4.49
C ILE A 297 7.13 -1.57 3.10
N MET A 298 7.62 -0.71 2.22
CA MET A 298 8.12 -1.02 0.89
C MET A 298 9.58 -0.60 0.78
N VAL A 299 10.45 -1.52 0.37
CA VAL A 299 11.88 -1.25 0.20
C VAL A 299 12.11 -0.49 -1.10
N LEU A 300 12.83 0.63 -1.00
CA LEU A 300 13.13 1.55 -2.11
C LEU A 300 14.51 1.39 -2.71
N GLN A 301 15.47 1.03 -1.89
CA GLN A 301 16.85 0.86 -2.31
C GLN A 301 17.56 -0.11 -1.37
N GLY A 302 18.43 -0.93 -1.96
CA GLY A 302 19.33 -1.81 -1.25
C GLY A 302 18.66 -3.04 -0.67
N GLU A 303 19.39 -3.69 0.23
CA GLU A 303 18.96 -4.93 0.87
C GLU A 303 19.22 -4.88 2.37
N GLY A 304 18.40 -5.61 3.11
CA GLY A 304 18.49 -5.63 4.56
C GLY A 304 17.91 -6.87 5.20
N MET A 305 18.06 -6.94 6.51
CA MET A 305 17.49 -7.99 7.34
C MET A 305 16.53 -7.36 8.34
N VAL A 306 15.33 -7.91 8.42
CA VAL A 306 14.32 -7.49 9.38
C VAL A 306 14.10 -8.63 10.37
N ARG A 307 14.01 -8.26 11.64
CA ARG A 307 13.60 -9.16 12.72
C ARG A 307 12.36 -8.59 13.36
N VAL A 308 11.32 -9.39 13.48
CA VAL A 308 10.07 -9.05 14.17
C VAL A 308 9.85 -10.07 15.27
N VAL A 309 9.62 -9.59 16.48
CA VAL A 309 9.37 -10.41 17.66
C VAL A 309 7.88 -10.41 17.94
N CYS A 310 7.32 -11.59 18.14
CA CYS A 310 5.96 -11.75 18.60
C CYS A 310 5.93 -11.72 20.13
N GLY A 311 5.11 -10.83 20.68
CA GLY A 311 4.77 -10.91 22.10
C GLY A 311 3.96 -12.19 22.35
N SER A 312 4.42 -13.04 23.26
CA SER A 312 3.68 -14.26 23.59
C SER A 312 2.35 -13.89 24.25
N SER A 313 1.22 -14.23 23.62
CA SER A 313 -0.05 -14.28 24.33
C SER A 313 -0.02 -15.48 25.30
N TYR A 314 -0.47 -15.28 26.54
CA TYR A 314 -0.61 -16.36 27.52
C TYR A 314 -1.57 -17.47 27.06
N THR A 315 -2.43 -17.18 26.09
CA THR A 315 -3.53 -18.06 25.68
C THR A 315 -3.23 -18.88 24.43
N ASP A 316 -2.28 -18.46 23.58
CA ASP A 316 -1.98 -19.19 22.34
C ASP A 316 -0.61 -18.80 21.75
N LYS A 317 0.43 -19.60 22.06
CA LYS A 317 1.80 -19.40 21.53
C LYS A 317 1.93 -19.78 20.05
N SER A 318 0.93 -20.44 19.46
CA SER A 318 1.02 -20.95 18.08
C SER A 318 0.64 -19.91 17.02
N LYS A 319 -0.05 -18.83 17.42
CA LYS A 319 -0.62 -17.82 16.50
C LYS A 319 0.33 -16.71 16.06
N CYS A 320 1.45 -16.50 16.74
CA CYS A 320 2.42 -15.47 16.39
C CYS A 320 3.84 -16.00 16.63
N GLN A 321 4.64 -16.06 15.57
CA GLN A 321 6.01 -16.56 15.62
C GLN A 321 7.01 -15.44 15.37
N ASN A 322 8.17 -15.50 16.04
CA ASN A 322 9.27 -14.59 15.74
C ASN A 322 9.70 -14.78 14.29
N MET A 323 9.85 -13.66 13.58
CA MET A 323 10.14 -13.64 12.16
C MET A 323 11.53 -13.04 11.92
N ARG A 324 12.26 -13.66 11.00
CA ARG A 324 13.52 -13.14 10.49
C ARG A 324 13.53 -13.33 8.99
N PHE A 325 13.65 -12.25 8.24
CA PHE A 325 13.59 -12.29 6.79
C PHE A 325 14.49 -11.24 6.16
N LYS A 326 15.04 -11.59 5.00
CA LYS A 326 15.77 -10.66 4.15
C LYS A 326 14.77 -9.90 3.29
N VAL A 327 15.03 -8.62 3.04
CA VAL A 327 14.27 -7.77 2.13
C VAL A 327 15.22 -7.13 1.12
N LYS A 328 14.73 -6.89 -0.09
CA LYS A 328 15.43 -6.19 -1.17
C LYS A 328 14.49 -5.19 -1.84
N GLU A 329 15.02 -4.33 -2.69
CA GLU A 329 14.26 -3.34 -3.46
C GLU A 329 12.96 -3.92 -4.08
N GLY A 330 11.84 -3.29 -3.77
CA GLY A 330 10.51 -3.68 -4.22
C GLY A 330 9.83 -4.76 -3.37
N ASP A 331 10.48 -5.31 -2.35
CA ASP A 331 9.77 -6.16 -1.40
C ASP A 331 8.89 -5.33 -0.46
N ILE A 332 7.83 -5.96 0.03
CA ILE A 332 6.81 -5.35 0.89
C ILE A 332 6.67 -6.22 2.13
N PHE A 333 6.68 -5.62 3.31
CA PHE A 333 6.44 -6.33 4.56
C PHE A 333 5.60 -5.49 5.51
N LEU A 334 4.95 -6.15 6.46
CA LEU A 334 4.08 -5.50 7.43
C LEU A 334 4.59 -5.80 8.84
N VAL A 335 4.62 -4.78 9.69
CA VAL A 335 4.87 -4.94 11.13
C VAL A 335 3.67 -4.41 11.90
N PRO A 336 2.90 -5.27 12.60
CA PRO A 336 1.75 -4.81 13.36
C PRO A 336 2.17 -4.00 14.59
N ARG A 337 1.26 -3.17 15.09
CA ARG A 337 1.48 -2.45 16.36
C ARG A 337 1.89 -3.42 17.48
N PHE A 338 2.70 -2.91 18.41
CA PHE A 338 3.25 -3.65 19.56
C PHE A 338 4.18 -4.83 19.24
N HIS A 339 4.58 -5.05 17.98
CA HIS A 339 5.60 -6.04 17.66
C HIS A 339 6.99 -5.38 17.71
N PRO A 340 7.89 -5.80 18.63
CA PRO A 340 9.25 -5.32 18.61
C PRO A 340 9.95 -5.74 17.34
N MET A 341 10.68 -4.83 16.73
CA MET A 341 11.39 -5.05 15.49
C MET A 341 12.76 -4.40 15.48
N ALA A 342 13.64 -4.93 14.64
CA ALA A 342 14.89 -4.29 14.24
C ALA A 342 15.07 -4.46 12.74
N GLN A 343 15.53 -3.41 12.09
CA GLN A 343 15.81 -3.40 10.65
C GLN A 343 17.28 -3.02 10.47
N MET A 344 18.01 -3.76 9.65
CA MET A 344 19.43 -3.50 9.41
C MET A 344 19.76 -3.51 7.92
N SER A 345 20.61 -2.58 7.50
CA SER A 345 21.29 -2.64 6.21
C SER A 345 22.50 -3.57 6.31
N PHE A 346 22.90 -4.14 5.18
CA PHE A 346 24.16 -4.86 5.07
C PHE A 346 25.33 -3.89 4.82
N ASN A 347 26.57 -4.39 4.88
CA ASN A 347 27.76 -3.55 4.75
C ASN A 347 28.00 -3.03 3.32
N ASN A 348 27.33 -3.61 2.33
CA ASN A 348 27.54 -3.33 0.91
C ASN A 348 26.71 -2.15 0.39
N ASP A 349 25.56 -1.86 0.99
CA ASP A 349 24.67 -0.79 0.53
C ASP A 349 23.80 -0.25 1.66
N SER A 350 23.28 0.96 1.47
CA SER A 350 22.27 1.56 2.33
C SER A 350 20.92 0.84 2.15
N LEU A 351 20.11 0.81 3.20
CA LEU A 351 18.73 0.33 3.12
C LEU A 351 17.79 1.52 3.24
N VAL A 352 17.05 1.81 2.17
CA VAL A 352 16.05 2.89 2.15
C VAL A 352 14.68 2.28 1.98
N PHE A 353 13.73 2.69 2.80
CA PHE A 353 12.36 2.22 2.72
C PHE A 353 11.38 3.32 3.12
N MET A 354 10.18 3.26 2.56
CA MET A 354 9.04 4.00 3.08
C MET A 354 7.96 3.04 3.56
N GLY A 355 7.05 3.52 4.39
CA GLY A 355 5.85 2.77 4.73
C GLY A 355 4.62 3.63 4.92
N PHE A 356 3.47 3.02 4.70
CA PHE A 356 2.20 3.56 5.15
C PHE A 356 1.99 3.17 6.62
N SER A 357 1.64 4.16 7.44
CA SER A 357 1.37 3.98 8.86
C SER A 357 -0.13 4.06 9.08
N THR A 358 -0.73 3.12 9.80
CA THR A 358 -2.19 3.09 10.06
C THR A 358 -2.64 4.11 11.12
N THR A 359 -1.96 5.26 11.17
CA THR A 359 -2.31 6.41 11.99
C THR A 359 -1.84 7.69 11.32
N VAL A 360 -2.60 8.75 11.50
CA VAL A 360 -2.17 10.11 11.13
C VAL A 360 -1.69 10.92 12.33
N LYS A 361 -1.55 10.31 13.52
CA LYS A 361 -1.02 10.98 14.70
C LYS A 361 0.48 10.74 14.79
N LYS A 362 1.21 11.69 15.38
CA LYS A 362 2.64 11.49 15.66
C LYS A 362 2.79 10.26 16.57
N THR A 363 3.47 9.24 16.06
CA THR A 363 3.85 8.05 16.81
C THR A 363 5.18 8.31 17.50
N TYR A 364 5.37 7.69 18.65
CA TYR A 364 6.65 7.68 19.35
C TYR A 364 7.09 6.23 19.46
N PRO A 365 7.93 5.75 18.52
CA PRO A 365 8.51 4.42 18.63
C PRO A 365 9.21 4.26 19.98
N GLN A 366 8.99 3.11 20.60
CA GLN A 366 9.53 2.80 21.91
C GLN A 366 10.79 1.96 21.73
N PHE A 367 11.96 2.58 21.92
CA PHE A 367 13.25 1.92 21.75
C PHE A 367 13.66 1.16 23.01
N LEU A 368 14.38 0.04 22.80
CA LEU A 368 14.96 -0.80 23.84
C LEU A 368 16.39 -0.41 24.21
N ALA A 369 17.07 0.35 23.33
CA ALA A 369 18.46 0.76 23.50
C ALA A 369 18.62 2.30 23.50
N GLY A 370 19.74 2.77 24.07
CA GLY A 370 20.08 4.19 24.19
C GLY A 370 19.57 4.85 25.46
N LYS A 371 20.06 6.07 25.75
CA LYS A 371 19.79 6.76 27.03
C LYS A 371 18.34 7.19 27.24
N LYS A 372 17.50 7.10 26.22
CA LYS A 372 16.05 7.36 26.27
C LYS A 372 15.19 6.13 25.99
N SER A 373 15.75 4.93 26.13
CA SER A 373 14.99 3.69 25.94
C SER A 373 13.95 3.49 27.04
N VAL A 374 12.94 2.67 26.77
CA VAL A 374 11.96 2.26 27.78
C VAL A 374 12.64 1.54 28.95
N PHE A 375 13.72 0.80 28.70
CA PHE A 375 14.47 0.13 29.76
C PHE A 375 15.12 1.09 30.75
N GLN A 376 15.40 2.34 30.36
CA GLN A 376 15.87 3.39 31.29
C GLN A 376 14.76 3.91 32.20
N THR A 377 13.48 3.65 31.88
CA THR A 377 12.32 4.12 32.67
C THR A 377 11.87 3.13 33.74
N ILE A 378 12.28 1.86 33.63
CA ILE A 378 11.91 0.79 34.57
C ILE A 378 12.93 0.78 35.72
N ASP A 379 12.44 0.57 36.95
CA ASP A 379 13.35 0.39 38.09
C ASP A 379 14.31 -0.78 37.84
N LYS A 380 15.60 -0.52 38.10
CA LYS A 380 16.67 -1.46 37.76
C LYS A 380 16.58 -2.78 38.53
N HIS A 381 16.07 -2.77 39.76
CA HIS A 381 15.85 -4.00 40.52
C HIS A 381 14.69 -4.81 39.93
N ILE A 382 13.60 -4.15 39.54
CA ILE A 382 12.47 -4.81 38.88
C ILE A 382 12.88 -5.41 37.54
N MET A 383 13.65 -4.67 36.73
CA MET A 383 14.16 -5.18 35.46
C MET A 383 15.13 -6.36 35.66
N ALA A 384 16.03 -6.26 36.65
CA ALA A 384 16.93 -7.35 37.02
C ALA A 384 16.16 -8.61 37.43
N THR A 385 15.10 -8.44 38.23
CA THR A 385 14.19 -9.52 38.64
C THR A 385 13.48 -10.13 37.43
N SER A 386 12.96 -9.30 36.54
CA SER A 386 12.23 -9.73 35.34
C SER A 386 13.11 -10.53 34.37
N LEU A 387 14.39 -10.21 34.28
CA LEU A 387 15.35 -10.89 33.42
C LEU A 387 16.14 -11.99 34.15
N ASN A 388 15.87 -12.19 35.45
CA ASN A 388 16.58 -13.12 36.31
C ASN A 388 18.11 -12.92 36.30
N VAL A 389 18.54 -11.66 36.44
CA VAL A 389 19.95 -11.25 36.48
C VAL A 389 20.21 -10.29 37.65
N THR A 390 21.46 -9.90 37.86
CA THR A 390 21.79 -8.92 38.91
C THR A 390 21.50 -7.49 38.47
N LYS A 391 21.24 -6.58 39.43
CA LYS A 391 21.12 -5.14 39.14
C LYS A 391 22.37 -4.60 38.45
N THR A 392 23.55 -5.01 38.90
CA THR A 392 24.82 -4.56 38.31
C THR A 392 24.91 -4.95 36.83
N THR A 393 24.41 -6.13 36.45
CA THR A 393 24.32 -6.56 35.04
C THR A 393 23.40 -5.63 34.24
N ILE A 394 22.25 -5.23 34.80
CA ILE A 394 21.35 -4.28 34.15
C ILE A 394 21.99 -2.89 34.03
N GLU A 395 22.70 -2.43 35.05
CA GLU A 395 23.41 -1.14 35.01
C GLU A 395 24.46 -1.12 33.91
N GLN A 396 25.29 -2.15 33.84
CA GLN A 396 26.27 -2.32 32.76
C GLN A 396 25.62 -2.37 31.38
N LEU A 397 24.49 -3.08 31.23
CA LEU A 397 23.73 -3.14 29.99
C LEU A 397 23.22 -1.76 29.57
N LEU A 398 22.62 -1.01 30.48
CA LEU A 398 22.04 0.30 30.20
C LEU A 398 23.09 1.39 29.93
N ASP A 399 24.28 1.26 30.53
CA ASP A 399 25.39 2.18 30.34
C ASP A 399 26.23 1.87 29.08
N SER A 400 26.08 0.66 28.50
CA SER A 400 26.86 0.20 27.34
C SER A 400 26.63 1.00 26.06
N GLN A 401 25.48 1.65 25.90
CA GLN A 401 25.13 2.44 24.71
C GLN A 401 25.11 3.94 25.05
N GLY A 402 26.19 4.64 24.68
CA GLY A 402 26.38 6.06 24.99
C GLY A 402 25.49 7.04 24.23
N LEU A 403 24.86 6.60 23.13
CA LEU A 403 24.01 7.45 22.29
C LEU A 403 22.73 7.88 23.02
N ARG A 404 22.41 9.18 22.94
CA ARG A 404 21.23 9.78 23.55
C ARG A 404 19.93 9.21 23.00
N PHE A 405 19.90 9.00 21.68
CA PHE A 405 18.84 8.33 20.94
C PHE A 405 19.52 7.26 20.09
N ALA A 406 19.33 5.99 20.44
CA ALA A 406 19.84 4.87 19.67
C ALA A 406 18.79 4.41 18.64
N GLU A 407 18.19 5.39 17.95
CA GLU A 407 17.26 5.10 16.86
C GLU A 407 18.03 4.47 15.70
N PHE A 408 19.15 5.07 15.30
CA PHE A 408 20.07 4.49 14.32
C PHE A 408 21.46 4.27 14.91
N VAL A 409 22.00 3.06 14.76
CA VAL A 409 23.30 2.65 15.31
C VAL A 409 24.04 1.72 14.34
N ASP A 410 25.34 1.49 14.56
CA ASP A 410 26.12 0.46 13.85
C ASP A 410 25.49 -0.92 14.06
N ASN A 411 25.36 -1.72 13.00
CA ASN A 411 24.72 -3.04 13.07
C ASN A 411 25.57 -4.11 13.77
N GLY A 412 26.82 -3.81 14.12
CA GLY A 412 27.74 -4.66 14.85
C GLY A 412 28.33 -5.80 14.04
N ILE A 413 27.96 -5.99 12.77
CA ILE A 413 28.40 -7.14 11.96
C ILE A 413 29.94 -7.15 11.82
N ASN A 414 30.57 -5.97 11.75
CA ASN A 414 32.03 -5.85 11.74
C ASN A 414 32.71 -6.27 13.06
N LYS A 415 31.98 -6.29 14.19
CA LYS A 415 32.48 -6.74 15.51
C LYS A 415 32.26 -8.24 15.76
N PHE A 416 31.30 -8.87 15.09
CA PHE A 416 30.98 -10.30 15.25
C PHE A 416 31.54 -11.20 14.14
N SER A 417 32.23 -10.62 13.14
CA SER A 417 32.91 -11.35 12.06
C SER A 417 34.00 -12.32 12.53
N SER A 418 34.46 -12.25 13.78
CA SER A 418 35.42 -13.21 14.34
C SER A 418 34.78 -14.41 15.05
N SER A 419 33.45 -14.50 15.12
CA SER A 419 32.75 -15.55 15.87
C SER A 419 31.53 -16.15 15.17
N LEU A 420 31.40 -15.97 13.86
CA LEU A 420 30.37 -16.61 13.03
C LEU A 420 31.04 -17.26 11.79
N GLN A 421 31.86 -18.29 12.06
CA GLN A 421 32.12 -19.40 11.15
C GLN A 421 31.58 -20.68 11.77
#